data_AF-A0A0F7KCP8-F1
#
_entry.id   AF-A0A0F7KCP8-F1
#
_cell.length_a   1.000
_cell.length_b   1.000
_cell.length_c   1.000
_cell.angle_alpha   90.00
_cell.angle_beta   90.00
_cell.angle_gamma   90.00
#
_symmetry.space_group_name_H-M   'P 1'
#
loop_
_entity.id
_entity.type
_entity.pdbx_description
1 polymer ?
#
loop_
_entity_poly.entity_id
_entity_poly.type
_entity_poly.pdbx_seq_one_letter_code
_entity_poly.pdbx_strand_id
1 'polypeptide(L)'
;MTTNTANALSIIYDGFKCTDESAILGDQAQSIFTIEEDLGGGNYRLLLENGYLVFKDKICIELINTSIDPANLHGLSKIKAVAYFNGNALVISYGLIKQNKDIVNGNPILLTDINFPSTYTLVFDYLPSTQRFKLKSATKLDNLFTALHSGSNSTPSFSSSHVDPILPVEEIQFLIKE
;
A
#
# COMPACT_ATOMS: atom_id res chain seq x y z
N MET A 1 -9.34 30.36 -23.25
CA MET A 1 -9.09 28.90 -23.34
C MET A 1 -9.27 28.35 -21.95
N THR A 2 -10.42 27.76 -21.68
CA THR A 2 -10.75 27.10 -20.42
C THR A 2 -10.00 25.77 -20.36
N THR A 3 -9.13 25.63 -19.36
CA THR A 3 -8.42 24.38 -19.05
C THR A 3 -9.45 23.32 -18.70
N ASN A 4 -9.52 22.24 -19.49
CA ASN A 4 -10.20 21.01 -19.10
C ASN A 4 -9.57 20.52 -17.80
N THR A 5 -10.24 20.71 -16.68
CA THR A 5 -10.00 19.90 -15.48
C THR A 5 -10.45 18.49 -15.83
N ALA A 6 -9.50 17.63 -16.19
CA ALA A 6 -9.75 16.20 -16.25
C ALA A 6 -10.14 15.76 -14.83
N ASN A 7 -11.42 15.44 -14.61
CA ASN A 7 -11.88 14.84 -13.37
C ASN A 7 -11.19 13.49 -13.23
N ALA A 8 -10.15 13.42 -12.41
CA ALA A 8 -9.42 12.18 -12.17
C ALA A 8 -10.20 11.36 -11.15
N LEU A 9 -10.82 10.27 -11.61
CA LEU A 9 -11.55 9.36 -10.73
C LEU A 9 -10.61 8.86 -9.62
N SER A 10 -11.08 8.95 -8.38
CA SER A 10 -10.35 8.55 -7.19
C SER A 10 -11.20 7.59 -6.36
N ILE A 11 -10.52 6.61 -5.75
CA ILE A 11 -11.10 5.61 -4.85
C ILE A 11 -10.57 5.93 -3.46
N ILE A 12 -11.46 6.38 -2.58
CA ILE A 12 -11.10 7.01 -1.30
C ILE A 12 -11.62 6.18 -0.14
N TYR A 13 -10.77 5.90 0.83
CA TYR A 13 -11.20 5.43 2.15
C TYR A 13 -10.98 6.51 3.19
N ASP A 14 -12.06 6.86 3.88
CA ASP A 14 -12.07 7.73 5.06
C ASP A 14 -11.89 6.88 6.31
N GLY A 15 -10.80 7.12 7.05
CA GLY A 15 -10.49 6.36 8.26
C GLY A 15 -9.74 7.20 9.27
N PHE A 16 -8.98 6.53 10.12
CA PHE A 16 -8.21 7.16 11.19
C PHE A 16 -6.74 6.76 11.11
N LYS A 17 -5.86 7.68 11.50
CA LYS A 17 -4.42 7.42 11.55
C LYS A 17 -4.12 6.29 12.53
N CYS A 18 -3.08 5.52 12.23
CA CYS A 18 -2.53 4.59 13.19
C CYS A 18 -1.99 5.33 14.42
N THR A 19 -2.36 4.85 15.59
CA THR A 19 -1.87 5.30 16.89
C THR A 19 -1.04 4.18 17.53
N ASP A 20 -0.08 4.54 18.37
CA ASP A 20 0.67 3.56 19.16
C ASP A 20 -0.20 2.96 20.29
N GLU A 21 -1.31 3.61 20.63
CA GLU A 21 -2.26 3.18 21.66
C GLU A 21 -3.57 2.65 21.05
N SER A 22 -3.79 1.33 21.10
CA SER A 22 -4.96 0.64 20.53
C SER A 22 -6.32 1.10 21.07
N ALA A 23 -6.34 1.84 22.19
CA ALA A 23 -7.53 2.37 22.84
C ALA A 23 -8.00 3.73 22.26
N ILE A 24 -7.13 4.46 21.55
CA ILE A 24 -7.40 5.80 21.05
C ILE A 24 -7.58 5.76 19.54
N LEU A 25 -8.69 6.29 19.03
CA LEU A 25 -8.87 6.59 17.61
C LEU A 25 -7.94 7.75 17.25
N GLY A 26 -7.08 7.54 16.25
CA GLY A 26 -6.21 8.61 15.73
C GLY A 26 -6.99 9.73 15.06
N ASP A 27 -6.30 10.76 14.57
CA ASP A 27 -6.92 11.80 13.75
C ASP A 27 -7.55 11.20 12.49
N GLN A 28 -8.55 11.88 11.93
CA GLN A 28 -9.07 11.54 10.61
C GLN A 28 -7.96 11.58 9.56
N ALA A 29 -7.98 10.60 8.66
CA ALA A 29 -7.07 10.48 7.55
C ALA A 29 -7.76 9.80 6.35
N GLN A 30 -7.14 9.95 5.18
CA GLN A 30 -7.64 9.35 3.95
C GLN A 30 -6.55 8.51 3.29
N SER A 31 -6.97 7.40 2.70
CA SER A 31 -6.19 6.63 1.74
C SER A 31 -6.82 6.84 0.37
N ILE A 32 -6.06 7.40 -0.58
CA ILE A 32 -6.60 7.84 -1.87
C ILE A 32 -5.86 7.11 -2.98
N PHE A 33 -6.59 6.36 -3.79
CA PHE A 33 -6.08 5.83 -5.06
C PHE A 33 -6.63 6.68 -6.20
N THR A 34 -5.79 7.45 -6.85
CA THR A 34 -6.17 8.27 -8.03
C THR A 34 -5.75 7.57 -9.31
N ILE A 35 -6.63 7.54 -10.31
CA ILE A 35 -6.30 7.01 -11.64
C ILE A 35 -5.28 7.93 -12.31
N GLU A 36 -4.10 7.38 -12.62
CA GLU A 36 -3.06 8.03 -13.42
C GLU A 36 -3.28 7.76 -14.92
N GLU A 37 -3.59 6.51 -15.28
CA GLU A 37 -3.71 6.07 -16.67
C GLU A 37 -4.71 4.90 -16.80
N ASP A 38 -5.60 4.96 -17.78
CA ASP A 38 -6.42 3.81 -18.22
C ASP A 38 -5.66 3.04 -19.30
N LEU A 39 -5.28 1.79 -18.99
CA LEU A 39 -4.51 0.93 -19.88
C LEU A 39 -5.42 0.08 -20.79
N GLY A 40 -6.74 0.17 -20.62
CA GLY A 40 -7.73 -0.63 -21.34
C GLY A 40 -7.91 -2.05 -20.77
N GLY A 41 -9.00 -2.70 -21.21
CA GLY A 41 -9.34 -4.06 -20.78
C GLY A 41 -9.57 -4.19 -19.26
N GLY A 42 -9.98 -3.10 -18.61
CA GLY A 42 -10.18 -3.04 -17.16
C GLY A 42 -8.90 -2.81 -16.34
N ASN A 43 -7.75 -2.57 -16.97
CA ASN A 43 -6.48 -2.33 -16.27
C ASN A 43 -6.20 -0.84 -16.10
N TYR A 44 -5.70 -0.44 -14.93
CA TYR A 44 -5.40 0.96 -14.61
C TYR A 44 -4.04 1.09 -13.93
N ARG A 45 -3.34 2.20 -14.19
CA ARG A 45 -2.28 2.70 -13.31
C ARG A 45 -2.87 3.67 -12.33
N LEU A 46 -2.53 3.48 -11.07
CA LEU A 46 -3.00 4.28 -9.95
C LEU A 46 -1.83 4.90 -9.20
N LEU A 47 -2.10 6.00 -8.52
CA LEU A 47 -1.23 6.59 -7.51
C LEU A 47 -1.95 6.51 -6.17
N LEU A 48 -1.28 5.88 -5.18
CA LEU A 48 -1.71 5.88 -3.79
C LEU A 48 -1.11 7.10 -3.09
N GLU A 49 -1.98 7.92 -2.53
CA GLU A 49 -1.66 9.20 -1.90
C GLU A 49 -2.11 9.22 -0.44
N ASN A 50 -1.57 10.19 0.32
CA ASN A 50 -1.81 10.45 1.74
C ASN A 50 -1.38 9.33 2.70
N GLY A 51 -1.91 8.11 2.55
CA GLY A 51 -1.65 7.01 3.46
C GLY A 51 -2.11 5.66 2.92
N TYR A 52 -1.57 4.60 3.49
CA TYR A 52 -1.94 3.22 3.17
C TYR A 52 -2.59 2.54 4.38
N LEU A 53 -3.43 1.53 4.10
CA LEU A 53 -4.06 0.73 5.14
C LEU A 53 -3.03 -0.17 5.84
N VAL A 54 -3.09 -0.17 7.17
CA VAL A 54 -2.39 -1.11 8.03
C VAL A 54 -3.43 -2.02 8.68
N PHE A 55 -3.19 -3.33 8.56
CA PHE A 55 -4.09 -4.36 9.03
C PHE A 55 -3.49 -5.01 10.29
N LYS A 56 -3.81 -4.45 11.47
CA LYS A 56 -3.48 -5.00 12.80
C LYS A 56 -4.77 -5.43 13.49
N ASP A 57 -4.86 -5.30 14.82
CA ASP A 57 -6.08 -5.55 15.61
C ASP A 57 -7.27 -4.68 15.18
N LYS A 58 -6.98 -3.48 14.66
CA LYS A 58 -7.91 -2.57 14.00
C LYS A 58 -7.27 -2.06 12.72
N ILE A 59 -8.10 -1.65 11.77
CA ILE A 59 -7.59 -1.08 10.53
C ILE A 59 -7.36 0.41 10.74
N CYS A 60 -6.19 0.88 10.32
CA CYS A 60 -5.79 2.27 10.47
C CYS A 60 -4.95 2.70 9.26
N ILE A 61 -4.75 4.01 9.12
CA ILE A 61 -4.00 4.60 8.02
C ILE A 61 -2.63 5.03 8.52
N GLU A 62 -1.56 4.47 7.95
CA GLU A 62 -0.21 5.00 8.13
C GLU A 62 0.06 5.99 7.00
N LEU A 63 0.43 7.22 7.37
CA LEU A 63 0.68 8.28 6.39
C LEU A 63 1.97 8.00 5.60
N ILE A 64 1.95 8.31 4.31
CA ILE A 64 3.14 8.25 3.47
C ILE A 64 4.09 9.35 3.96
N ASN A 65 5.25 8.96 4.49
CA ASN A 65 6.23 9.90 5.00
C ASN A 65 6.96 10.58 3.83
N THR A 66 6.65 11.85 3.60
CA THR A 66 7.28 12.68 2.56
C THR A 66 8.59 13.32 3.00
N SER A 67 8.96 13.19 4.28
CA SER A 67 10.11 13.88 4.89
C SER A 67 11.44 13.12 4.73
N ILE A 68 11.39 11.86 4.31
CA ILE A 68 12.59 11.03 4.10
C ILE A 68 12.90 11.06 2.60
N ASP A 69 13.71 12.04 2.17
CA ASP A 69 14.40 12.01 0.88
C ASP A 69 15.90 11.78 1.15
N PRO A 70 16.40 10.53 1.10
CA PRO A 70 17.77 10.26 1.52
C PRO A 70 18.85 10.81 0.58
N ALA A 71 18.56 11.11 -0.69
CA ALA A 71 19.52 11.72 -1.65
C ALA A 71 18.97 11.79 -3.09
N ASN A 72 17.95 12.62 -3.37
CA ASN A 72 17.38 12.84 -4.72
C ASN A 72 16.38 11.77 -5.21
N LEU A 73 15.54 11.24 -4.34
CA LEU A 73 14.36 10.46 -4.76
C LEU A 73 13.13 11.37 -4.81
N HIS A 74 13.14 12.34 -5.73
CA HIS A 74 11.93 13.07 -6.12
C HIS A 74 10.86 12.06 -6.56
N GLY A 75 9.81 11.84 -5.76
CA GLY A 75 8.67 11.01 -6.14
C GLY A 75 8.04 10.12 -5.07
N LEU A 76 8.60 10.05 -3.85
CA LEU A 76 8.04 9.20 -2.78
C LEU A 76 6.76 9.75 -2.11
N SER A 77 6.23 10.90 -2.55
CA SER A 77 4.95 11.41 -2.03
C SER A 77 3.74 10.59 -2.45
N LYS A 78 3.91 9.72 -3.45
CA LYS A 78 2.86 8.84 -3.97
C LYS A 78 3.45 7.47 -4.23
N ILE A 79 2.69 6.43 -3.95
CA ILE A 79 3.08 5.04 -4.21
C ILE A 79 2.42 4.62 -5.52
N LYS A 80 3.19 4.09 -6.46
CA LYS A 80 2.63 3.53 -7.68
C LYS A 80 1.85 2.26 -7.36
N ALA A 81 0.69 2.14 -7.97
CA ALA A 81 -0.21 1.02 -7.84
C ALA A 81 -0.75 0.61 -9.22
N VAL A 82 -1.17 -0.64 -9.34
CA VAL A 82 -1.84 -1.17 -10.52
C VAL A 82 -3.19 -1.71 -10.10
N ALA A 83 -4.18 -1.63 -10.99
CA ALA A 83 -5.49 -2.17 -10.72
C ALA A 83 -6.08 -2.91 -11.92
N TYR A 84 -6.96 -3.86 -11.60
CA TYR A 84 -7.82 -4.53 -12.56
C TYR A 84 -9.27 -4.50 -12.07
N PHE A 85 -10.17 -4.02 -12.90
CA PHE A 85 -11.61 -3.97 -12.65
C PHE A 85 -12.38 -4.65 -13.77
N ASN A 86 -13.21 -5.64 -13.42
CA ASN A 86 -13.99 -6.42 -14.39
C ASN A 86 -15.49 -6.09 -14.39
N GLY A 87 -15.90 -5.01 -13.72
CA GLY A 87 -17.31 -4.64 -13.55
C GLY A 87 -17.92 -5.11 -12.22
N ASN A 88 -17.39 -6.18 -11.62
CA ASN A 88 -17.92 -6.75 -10.37
C ASN A 88 -16.89 -6.71 -9.23
N ALA A 89 -15.63 -6.94 -9.55
CA ALA A 89 -14.53 -6.98 -8.60
C ALA A 89 -13.40 -6.07 -9.05
N LEU A 90 -12.85 -5.34 -8.10
CA LEU A 90 -11.66 -4.52 -8.28
C LEU A 90 -10.51 -5.16 -7.50
N VAL A 91 -9.36 -5.28 -8.14
CA VAL A 91 -8.11 -5.71 -7.50
C VAL A 91 -7.11 -4.58 -7.63
N ILE A 92 -6.51 -4.15 -6.52
CA ILE A 92 -5.44 -3.14 -6.51
C ILE A 92 -4.20 -3.77 -5.89
N SER A 93 -3.04 -3.62 -6.54
CA SER A 93 -1.75 -4.04 -6.00
C SER A 93 -0.77 -2.86 -5.93
N TYR A 94 -0.08 -2.72 -4.80
CA TYR A 94 0.92 -1.67 -4.58
C TYR A 94 2.07 -2.16 -3.69
N GLY A 95 3.25 -1.56 -3.86
CA GLY A 95 4.45 -1.91 -3.09
C GLY A 95 4.83 -0.82 -2.09
N LEU A 96 5.20 -1.21 -0.87
CA LEU A 96 5.74 -0.33 0.16
C LEU A 96 7.22 -0.66 0.39
N ILE A 97 8.07 0.37 0.42
CA ILE A 97 9.44 0.25 0.91
C ILE A 97 9.50 1.00 2.23
N LYS A 98 9.45 0.28 3.35
CA LYS A 98 9.57 0.90 4.67
C LYS A 98 11.03 0.90 5.10
N GLN A 99 11.55 2.07 5.49
CA GLN A 99 12.81 2.14 6.23
C GLN A 99 12.61 1.54 7.62
N ASN A 100 13.47 0.61 8.02
CA ASN A 100 13.51 0.10 9.37
C ASN A 100 13.96 1.25 10.32
N LYS A 101 13.16 1.52 11.34
CA LYS A 101 13.38 2.65 12.28
C LYS A 101 14.47 2.35 13.31
N ASP A 102 14.95 1.12 13.38
CA ASP A 102 15.96 0.67 14.35
C ASP A 102 17.41 0.84 13.87
N ILE A 103 17.63 1.56 12.76
CA ILE A 103 18.97 1.85 12.22
C ILE A 103 19.66 2.91 13.11
N VAL A 104 20.37 2.46 14.14
CA VAL A 104 21.28 3.30 14.93
C VAL A 104 22.68 3.21 14.35
N ASN A 105 23.27 4.36 13.99
CA ASN A 105 24.63 4.43 13.46
C ASN A 105 25.63 3.83 14.46
N GLY A 106 26.32 2.75 14.10
CA GLY A 106 27.40 2.15 14.90
C GLY A 106 27.10 0.79 15.54
N ASN A 107 25.89 0.22 15.38
CA ASN A 107 25.60 -1.16 15.81
C ASN A 107 25.54 -2.10 14.58
N PRO A 108 26.22 -3.27 14.60
CA PRO A 108 26.19 -4.20 13.50
C PRO A 108 24.78 -4.80 13.35
N ILE A 109 24.26 -4.64 12.13
CA ILE A 109 22.95 -5.05 11.62
C ILE A 109 22.80 -6.57 11.77
N LEU A 110 21.84 -7.03 12.56
CA LEU A 110 21.40 -8.43 12.56
C LEU A 110 20.56 -8.66 11.28
N LEU A 111 20.60 -9.87 10.70
CA LEU A 111 19.97 -10.23 9.41
C LEU A 111 18.45 -9.95 9.29
N THR A 112 17.82 -9.45 10.35
CA THR A 112 16.43 -8.97 10.41
C THR A 112 16.24 -7.50 10.02
N ASP A 113 17.32 -6.73 9.79
CA ASP A 113 17.29 -5.25 9.72
C ASP A 113 17.36 -4.63 8.31
N ILE A 114 16.85 -5.31 7.27
CA ILE A 114 16.89 -4.78 5.90
C ILE A 114 15.49 -4.39 5.41
N ASN A 115 15.37 -3.21 4.81
CA ASN A 115 14.14 -2.65 4.22
C ASN A 115 13.57 -3.59 3.15
N PHE A 116 12.59 -4.43 3.47
CA PHE A 116 12.00 -5.30 2.46
C PHE A 116 10.80 -4.65 1.77
N PRO A 117 10.73 -4.69 0.43
CA PRO A 117 9.55 -4.27 -0.29
C PRO A 117 8.40 -5.25 0.02
N SER A 118 7.42 -4.80 0.79
CA SER A 118 6.16 -5.51 0.98
C SER A 118 5.22 -5.14 -0.17
N THR A 119 4.58 -6.12 -0.80
CA THR A 119 3.51 -5.86 -1.76
C THR A 119 2.18 -6.16 -1.11
N TYR A 120 1.22 -5.25 -1.27
CA TYR A 120 -0.16 -5.43 -0.85
C TYR A 120 -1.02 -5.67 -2.06
N THR A 121 -1.96 -6.60 -1.95
CA THR A 121 -3.06 -6.79 -2.90
C THR A 121 -4.38 -6.68 -2.17
N LEU A 122 -5.22 -5.74 -2.60
CA LEU A 122 -6.54 -5.49 -2.06
C LEU A 122 -7.58 -5.97 -3.08
N VAL A 123 -8.55 -6.77 -2.62
CA VAL A 123 -9.64 -7.27 -3.44
C VAL A 123 -10.94 -6.67 -2.91
N PHE A 124 -11.71 -6.09 -3.81
CA PHE A 124 -12.96 -5.41 -3.50
C PHE A 124 -14.12 -6.00 -4.30
N ASP A 125 -15.30 -6.07 -3.67
CA ASP A 125 -16.57 -6.25 -4.36
C ASP A 125 -17.14 -4.86 -4.70
N TYR A 126 -17.55 -4.65 -5.95
CA TYR A 126 -18.19 -3.41 -6.39
C TYR A 126 -19.68 -3.38 -6.03
N LEU A 127 -20.11 -2.28 -5.42
CA LEU A 127 -21.49 -2.01 -5.04
C LEU A 127 -22.07 -0.95 -6.00
N PRO A 128 -22.68 -1.36 -7.12
CA PRO A 128 -23.13 -0.42 -8.15
C PRO A 128 -24.24 0.52 -7.65
N SER A 129 -25.07 0.07 -6.71
CA SER A 129 -26.18 0.86 -6.16
C SER A 129 -25.73 2.09 -5.36
N THR A 130 -24.53 2.04 -4.77
CA THR A 130 -23.99 3.12 -3.93
C THR A 130 -22.70 3.71 -4.50
N GLN A 131 -22.21 3.20 -5.64
CA GLN A 131 -20.92 3.55 -6.25
C GLN A 131 -19.76 3.43 -5.25
N ARG A 132 -19.68 2.27 -4.58
CA ARG A 132 -18.66 1.98 -3.58
C ARG A 132 -17.93 0.67 -3.88
N PHE A 133 -16.73 0.56 -3.34
CA PHE A 133 -15.96 -0.69 -3.31
C PHE A 133 -15.87 -1.20 -1.89
N LYS A 134 -16.42 -2.38 -1.61
CA LYS A 134 -16.30 -3.03 -0.31
C LYS A 134 -15.05 -3.91 -0.30
N LEU A 135 -14.14 -3.67 0.64
CA LEU A 135 -12.95 -4.52 0.80
C LEU A 135 -13.39 -5.92 1.25
N LYS A 136 -13.03 -6.92 0.46
CA LYS A 136 -13.35 -8.33 0.68
C LYS A 136 -12.18 -9.05 1.34
N SER A 137 -10.98 -8.79 0.86
CA SER A 137 -9.76 -9.39 1.39
C SER A 137 -8.56 -8.51 1.08
N ALA A 138 -7.54 -8.59 1.93
CA ALA A 138 -6.23 -8.06 1.63
C ALA A 138 -5.19 -9.17 1.74
N THR A 139 -4.07 -9.00 1.06
CA THR A 139 -2.95 -9.93 1.15
C THR A 139 -1.68 -9.13 1.17
N LYS A 140 -0.80 -9.47 2.11
CA LYS A 140 0.55 -8.93 2.17
C LYS A 140 1.53 -10.00 1.69
N LEU A 141 2.41 -9.61 0.79
CA LEU A 141 3.52 -10.41 0.30
C LEU A 141 4.80 -9.80 0.80
N ASP A 142 5.49 -10.52 1.68
CA ASP A 142 6.84 -10.16 2.12
C ASP A 142 7.87 -11.03 1.39
N ASN A 143 8.85 -10.37 0.77
CA ASN A 143 9.97 -11.03 0.13
C ASN A 143 11.05 -11.33 1.18
N LEU A 144 11.37 -12.60 1.38
CA LEU A 144 12.39 -13.04 2.32
C LEU A 144 13.65 -13.50 1.56
N PHE A 145 14.81 -12.97 1.97
CA PHE A 145 16.10 -13.42 1.45
C PHE A 145 16.66 -14.53 2.35
N THR A 146 17.15 -15.61 1.75
CA THR A 146 18.14 -16.48 2.42
C THR A 146 19.51 -16.18 1.85
N ALA A 147 20.41 -15.70 2.71
CA ALA A 147 21.82 -15.74 2.39
C ALA A 147 22.31 -17.17 2.68
N LEU A 148 22.42 -18.01 1.64
CA LEU A 148 23.15 -19.27 1.74
C LEU A 148 24.65 -18.96 1.93
N HIS A 149 25.08 -18.82 3.18
CA HIS A 149 26.50 -18.70 3.50
C HIS A 149 27.16 -20.07 3.52
N SER A 150 28.00 -20.33 2.52
CA SER A 150 29.28 -21.04 2.63
C SER A 150 30.07 -20.87 1.32
N GLY A 151 30.69 -19.70 1.11
CA GLY A 151 31.63 -19.49 -0.01
C GLY A 151 31.66 -18.05 -0.55
N SER A 152 32.86 -17.55 -0.85
CA SER A 152 33.17 -16.14 -1.12
C SER A 152 32.61 -15.53 -2.42
N ASN A 153 31.64 -16.17 -3.08
CA ASN A 153 31.07 -15.75 -4.37
C ASN A 153 29.56 -16.10 -4.48
N SER A 154 28.74 -15.74 -3.49
CA SER A 154 27.29 -15.97 -3.56
C SER A 154 26.54 -14.70 -3.94
N THR A 155 25.88 -14.70 -5.10
CA THR A 155 24.84 -13.72 -5.44
C THR A 155 23.64 -13.90 -4.49
N PRO A 156 23.11 -12.83 -3.87
CA PRO A 156 21.89 -12.92 -3.08
C PRO A 156 20.75 -13.46 -3.94
N SER A 157 20.05 -14.48 -3.44
CA SER A 157 18.90 -15.11 -4.11
C SER A 157 17.64 -14.90 -3.29
N PHE A 158 16.53 -14.69 -3.98
CA PHE A 158 15.19 -14.79 -3.39
C PHE A 158 14.90 -16.26 -3.12
N SER A 159 14.37 -16.60 -1.95
CA SER A 159 14.15 -18.00 -1.59
C SER A 159 12.77 -18.31 -1.02
N SER A 160 12.03 -17.32 -0.54
CA SER A 160 10.68 -17.56 -0.04
C SER A 160 9.84 -16.29 -0.01
N SER A 161 8.63 -16.41 -0.53
CA SER A 161 7.56 -15.42 -0.37
C SER A 161 6.65 -15.84 0.77
N HIS A 162 6.44 -14.97 1.76
CA HIS A 162 5.40 -15.18 2.75
C HIS A 162 4.13 -14.46 2.31
N VAL A 163 3.03 -15.19 2.21
CA VAL A 163 1.71 -14.65 1.85
C VAL A 163 0.86 -14.63 3.10
N ASP A 164 0.61 -13.43 3.61
CA ASP A 164 -0.26 -13.21 4.76
C ASP A 164 -1.66 -12.83 4.29
N PRO A 165 -2.66 -13.74 4.37
CA PRO A 165 -4.04 -13.39 4.14
C PRO A 165 -4.54 -12.52 5.29
N ILE A 166 -5.16 -11.41 4.93
CA ILE A 166 -5.77 -10.49 5.88
C ILE A 166 -7.29 -10.60 5.71
N LEU A 167 -7.94 -11.03 6.78
CA LEU A 167 -9.40 -11.05 6.89
C LEU A 167 -9.83 -9.80 7.67
N PRO A 168 -10.45 -8.81 7.00
CA PRO A 168 -10.95 -7.63 7.69
C PRO A 168 -11.96 -8.03 8.77
N VAL A 169 -11.71 -7.64 10.01
CA VAL A 169 -12.63 -7.85 11.14
C VAL A 169 -13.80 -6.87 11.14
N GLU A 170 -13.71 -5.82 10.32
CA GLU A 170 -14.71 -4.77 10.15
C GLU A 170 -14.99 -4.53 8.66
N GLU A 171 -16.17 -3.97 8.37
CA GLU A 171 -16.55 -3.63 7.00
C GLU A 171 -15.84 -2.34 6.56
N ILE A 172 -15.07 -2.43 5.47
CA ILE A 172 -14.41 -1.28 4.85
C ILE A 172 -15.02 -1.01 3.49
N GLN A 173 -15.42 0.24 3.27
CA GLN A 173 -15.93 0.72 1.99
C GLN A 173 -15.12 1.92 1.51
N PHE A 174 -14.70 1.87 0.25
CA PHE A 174 -14.11 2.99 -0.45
C PHE A 174 -15.18 3.66 -1.33
N LEU A 175 -15.17 4.98 -1.33
CA LEU A 175 -16.04 5.84 -2.12
C LEU A 175 -15.37 6.17 -3.45
N ILE A 176 -16.16 6.19 -4.52
CA ILE A 176 -15.73 6.74 -5.81
C ILE A 176 -15.96 8.26 -5.79
N LYS A 177 -14.95 9.03 -6.20
CA LYS A 177 -15.03 10.48 -6.32
C LYS A 177 -14.43 10.94 -7.64
N GLU A 178 -15.09 11.88 -8.30
CA GLU A 178 -14.60 12.58 -9.50
C GLU A 178 -13.83 13.86 -9.16
#